data_AF-A0A0S2S1Y1-F1
#
_entry.id   AF-A0A0S2S1Y1-F1
#
_cell.length_a   1.000
_cell.length_b   1.000
_cell.length_c   1.000
_cell.angle_alpha   90.00
_cell.angle_beta   90.00
_cell.angle_gamma   90.00
#
_symmetry.space_group_name_H-M   'P 1'
#
loop_
_entity.id
_entity.type
_entity.pdbx_description
1 polymer ?
#
loop_
_entity_poly.entity_id
_entity_poly.type
_entity_poly.pdbx_seq_one_letter_code
_entity_poly.pdbx_strand_id
1 'polypeptide(L)'
;MVVSEFYGGWIAVETDQLEQQAIIEAIKAGHYYSSNGPMIHDLRIENDRFKVKCSPVRSIRFITFPDNGLAEMDPTGQCITEAEYLIQNNEQYVRVECVDTSGRVAWSNPIYPKSELQ
;
A
#
# COMPACT_ATOMS: atom_id res chain seq x y z
N MET A 1 29.89 11.33 -9.90
CA MET A 1 28.97 11.98 -8.95
C MET A 1 27.60 11.94 -9.62
N VAL A 2 26.81 10.91 -9.34
CA VAL A 2 25.51 10.71 -9.97
C VAL A 2 24.54 11.69 -9.31
N VAL A 3 23.90 12.54 -10.10
CA VAL A 3 22.88 13.47 -9.64
C VAL A 3 21.78 12.65 -8.97
N SER A 4 21.49 12.92 -7.69
CA SER A 4 20.35 12.31 -6.99
C SER A 4 19.08 12.67 -7.75
N GLU A 5 18.33 11.66 -8.17
CA GLU A 5 17.09 11.83 -8.93
C GLU A 5 16.17 12.84 -8.25
N PHE A 6 15.74 13.84 -9.02
CA PHE A 6 14.89 14.91 -8.53
C PHE A 6 13.58 14.31 -7.97
N TYR A 7 13.28 14.65 -6.71
CA TYR A 7 12.03 14.41 -5.95
C TYR A 7 11.79 13.02 -5.35
N GLY A 8 12.64 12.02 -5.61
CA GLY A 8 12.75 10.80 -4.78
C GLY A 8 11.49 9.93 -4.64
N GLY A 9 10.45 10.16 -5.44
CA GLY A 9 9.20 9.41 -5.44
C GLY A 9 8.87 8.80 -6.79
N TRP A 10 8.15 7.69 -6.79
CA TRP A 10 7.73 6.95 -7.97
C TRP A 10 6.32 6.39 -7.80
N ILE A 11 5.81 5.73 -8.85
CA ILE A 11 4.74 4.74 -8.75
C ILE A 11 5.26 3.37 -9.21
N ALA A 12 4.74 2.30 -8.62
CA ALA A 12 4.91 0.95 -9.17
C ALA A 12 3.55 0.48 -9.69
N VAL A 13 3.52 0.07 -10.96
CA VAL A 13 2.30 -0.27 -11.71
C VAL A 13 2.20 -1.79 -11.85
N GLU A 14 1.02 -2.34 -11.60
CA GLU A 14 0.72 -3.76 -11.77
C GLU A 14 0.01 -3.98 -13.11
N THR A 15 0.64 -4.77 -13.99
CA THR A 15 0.11 -5.10 -15.32
C THR A 15 0.76 -6.37 -15.85
N ASP A 16 0.03 -7.13 -16.68
CA ASP A 16 0.52 -8.38 -17.30
C ASP A 16 1.52 -8.14 -18.43
N GLN A 17 1.59 -6.91 -18.97
CA GLN A 17 2.39 -6.59 -20.15
C GLN A 17 3.21 -5.32 -19.96
N LEU A 18 4.49 -5.35 -20.35
CA LEU A 18 5.36 -4.18 -20.37
C LEU A 18 5.16 -3.37 -21.66
N GLU A 19 3.92 -2.91 -21.89
CA GLU A 19 3.52 -2.14 -23.07
C GLU A 19 2.85 -0.82 -22.67
N GLN A 20 3.05 0.22 -23.46
CA GLN A 20 2.55 1.57 -23.14
C GLN A 20 1.05 1.59 -22.85
N GLN A 21 0.23 0.92 -23.67
CA GLN A 21 -1.21 0.92 -23.51
C GLN A 21 -1.65 0.18 -22.24
N ALA A 22 -1.04 -0.98 -21.97
CA ALA A 22 -1.31 -1.77 -20.76
C ALA A 22 -0.95 -1.01 -19.48
N ILE A 23 0.17 -0.28 -19.48
CA ILE A 23 0.57 0.58 -18.36
C ILE A 23 -0.44 1.72 -18.15
N ILE A 24 -0.88 2.39 -19.22
CA ILE A 24 -1.87 3.47 -19.13
C ILE A 24 -3.21 2.96 -18.59
N GLU A 25 -3.65 1.79 -19.04
CA GLU A 25 -4.89 1.15 -18.58
C GLU A 25 -4.81 0.79 -17.10
N ALA A 26 -3.72 0.17 -16.66
CA ALA A 26 -3.47 -0.15 -15.26
C ALA A 26 -3.48 1.10 -14.36
N ILE A 27 -2.80 2.18 -14.78
CA ILE A 27 -2.81 3.45 -14.05
C ILE A 27 -4.23 4.01 -13.94
N LYS A 28 -5.00 4.03 -15.03
CA LYS A 28 -6.39 4.51 -15.03
C LYS A 28 -7.31 3.67 -14.16
N ALA A 29 -7.07 2.37 -14.08
CA ALA A 29 -7.79 1.46 -13.22
C ALA A 29 -7.38 1.55 -11.74
N GLY A 30 -6.30 2.26 -11.42
CA GLY A 30 -5.78 2.36 -10.05
C GLY A 30 -4.89 1.18 -9.64
N HIS A 31 -4.41 0.38 -10.59
CA HIS A 31 -3.53 -0.78 -10.37
C HIS A 31 -2.08 -0.31 -10.20
N TYR A 32 -1.84 0.52 -9.19
CA TYR A 32 -0.53 1.02 -8.84
C TYR A 32 -0.50 1.44 -7.37
N TYR A 33 0.72 1.67 -6.86
CA TYR A 33 0.91 2.36 -5.60
C TYR A 33 2.05 3.38 -5.73
N SER A 34 2.04 4.40 -4.88
CA SER A 34 3.07 5.45 -4.85
C SER A 34 4.06 5.17 -3.72
N SER A 35 5.33 5.50 -3.89
CA SER A 35 6.26 5.57 -2.76
C SER A 35 7.45 6.46 -2.99
N ASN A 36 8.14 6.81 -1.91
CA ASN A 36 9.44 7.44 -1.93
C ASN A 36 10.52 6.61 -1.20
N GLY A 37 10.32 5.30 -1.04
CA GLY A 37 11.29 4.38 -0.44
C GLY A 37 10.81 2.93 -0.36
N PRO A 38 9.81 2.61 0.48
CA PRO A 38 9.34 1.24 0.68
C PRO A 38 8.73 0.62 -0.58
N MET A 39 8.83 -0.70 -0.72
CA MET A 39 8.16 -1.47 -1.77
C MET A 39 6.98 -2.24 -1.18
N ILE A 40 5.85 -2.25 -1.88
CA ILE A 40 4.73 -3.16 -1.62
C ILE A 40 4.90 -4.34 -2.58
N HIS A 41 5.00 -5.55 -2.02
CA HIS A 41 5.20 -6.80 -2.77
C HIS A 41 3.89 -7.52 -3.06
N ASP A 42 2.88 -7.31 -2.21
CA ASP A 42 1.60 -7.96 -2.30
C ASP A 42 0.57 -7.16 -1.49
N LEU A 43 -0.61 -6.97 -2.08
CA LEU A 43 -1.69 -6.19 -1.50
C LEU A 43 -3.03 -6.74 -1.96
N ARG A 44 -3.80 -7.37 -1.07
CA ARG A 44 -5.05 -8.04 -1.45
C ARG A 44 -6.05 -8.13 -0.32
N ILE A 45 -7.32 -8.31 -0.67
CA ILE A 45 -8.38 -8.70 0.27
C ILE A 45 -8.59 -10.21 0.17
N GLU A 46 -8.56 -10.90 1.31
CA GLU A 46 -8.79 -12.34 1.40
C GLU A 46 -9.45 -12.66 2.76
N ASN A 47 -10.60 -13.33 2.76
CA ASN A 47 -11.36 -13.70 3.97
C ASN A 47 -11.65 -12.49 4.89
N ASP A 48 -12.23 -11.43 4.34
CA ASP A 48 -12.51 -10.15 5.02
C ASP A 48 -11.27 -9.46 5.63
N ARG A 49 -10.07 -9.86 5.22
CA ARG A 49 -8.81 -9.27 5.68
C ARG A 49 -8.10 -8.57 4.55
N PHE A 50 -7.78 -7.31 4.77
CA PHE A 50 -6.88 -6.57 3.91
C PHE A 50 -5.44 -6.85 4.32
N LYS A 51 -4.70 -7.56 3.46
CA LYS A 51 -3.35 -8.05 3.72
C LYS A 51 -2.34 -7.29 2.89
N VAL A 52 -1.19 -6.97 3.50
CA VAL A 52 -0.05 -6.35 2.83
C VAL A 52 1.23 -7.12 3.12
N LYS A 53 2.09 -7.27 2.11
CA LYS A 53 3.50 -7.58 2.27
C LYS A 53 4.34 -6.50 1.63
N CYS A 54 5.42 -6.13 2.28
CA CYS A 54 6.27 -5.02 1.88
C CYS A 54 7.75 -5.26 2.24
N SER A 55 8.61 -4.40 1.72
CA SER A 55 9.99 -4.29 2.19
C SER A 55 10.03 -3.98 3.70
N PRO A 56 11.11 -4.29 4.43
CA PRO A 56 11.19 -4.03 5.88
C PRO A 56 10.84 -2.58 6.25
N VAL A 57 9.84 -2.41 7.10
CA VAL A 57 9.32 -1.10 7.55
C VAL A 57 9.20 -1.01 9.06
N ARG A 58 9.22 0.21 9.60
CA ARG A 58 9.05 0.52 11.02
C ARG A 58 7.59 0.39 11.45
N SER A 59 6.65 0.74 10.57
CA SER A 59 5.21 0.62 10.84
C SER A 59 4.42 0.39 9.57
N ILE A 60 3.35 -0.40 9.66
CA ILE A 60 2.32 -0.55 8.63
C ILE A 60 1.03 0.06 9.17
N ARG A 61 0.40 0.97 8.43
CA ARG A 61 -0.80 1.70 8.88
C ARG A 61 -1.93 1.48 7.90
N PHE A 62 -3.00 0.87 8.38
CA PHE A 62 -4.28 0.80 7.69
C PHE A 62 -5.07 2.05 8.01
N ILE A 63 -5.36 2.86 7.00
CA ILE A 63 -6.12 4.09 7.10
C ILE A 63 -7.53 3.82 6.58
N THR A 64 -8.52 4.09 7.41
CA THR A 64 -9.94 3.85 7.12
C THR A 64 -10.77 5.12 7.30
N PHE A 65 -12.02 5.06 6.85
CA PHE A 65 -13.04 6.05 7.17
C PHE A 65 -14.39 5.35 7.34
N PRO A 66 -15.20 5.64 8.37
CA PRO A 66 -15.05 6.74 9.34
C PRO A 66 -14.14 6.43 10.54
N ASP A 67 -13.74 5.18 10.72
CA ASP A 67 -12.97 4.74 11.88
C ASP A 67 -11.46 5.01 11.73
N ASN A 68 -10.70 4.94 12.82
CA ASN A 68 -9.28 5.32 12.87
C ASN A 68 -8.30 4.26 12.28
N GLY A 69 -8.79 3.14 11.79
CA GLY A 69 -7.97 2.07 11.21
C GLY A 69 -7.07 1.37 12.24
N LEU A 70 -5.86 0.98 11.82
CA LEU A 70 -4.92 0.19 12.62
C LEU A 70 -3.47 0.57 12.28
N ALA A 71 -2.59 0.65 13.28
CA ALA A 71 -1.16 0.83 13.08
C ALA A 71 -0.38 -0.31 13.74
N GLU A 72 0.26 -1.13 12.90
CA GLU A 72 1.05 -2.28 13.31
C GLU A 72 2.54 -1.92 13.38
N MET A 73 3.18 -2.33 14.47
CA MET A 73 4.62 -2.15 14.74
C MET A 73 5.11 -3.30 15.61
N ASP A 74 6.37 -3.70 15.43
CA ASP A 74 7.00 -4.62 16.36
C ASP A 74 7.30 -3.90 17.71
N PRO A 75 6.90 -4.46 18.86
CA PRO A 75 7.05 -3.82 20.16
C PRO A 75 8.52 -3.71 20.62
N THR A 76 9.42 -4.52 20.06
CA THR A 76 10.87 -4.43 20.31
C THR A 76 11.55 -3.40 19.39
N GLY A 77 10.80 -2.88 18.41
CA GLY A 77 11.26 -1.88 17.47
C GLY A 77 11.97 -2.43 16.23
N GLN A 78 11.91 -3.76 16.01
CA GLN A 78 12.38 -4.37 14.78
C GLN A 78 11.50 -3.98 13.58
N CYS A 79 12.03 -4.15 12.37
CA CYS A 79 11.23 -3.95 11.16
C CYS A 79 10.27 -5.12 10.96
N ILE A 80 9.06 -4.81 10.51
CA ILE A 80 8.06 -5.77 10.06
C ILE A 80 7.98 -5.74 8.53
N THR A 81 7.47 -6.82 7.93
CA THR A 81 7.32 -6.95 6.47
C THR A 81 5.91 -7.29 6.03
N GLU A 82 5.01 -7.58 6.96
CA GLU A 82 3.62 -7.91 6.68
C GLU A 82 2.71 -7.51 7.84
N ALA A 83 1.45 -7.23 7.50
CA ALA A 83 0.38 -7.00 8.47
C ALA A 83 -0.98 -7.22 7.78
N GLU A 84 -2.02 -7.31 8.58
CA GLU A 84 -3.39 -7.44 8.09
C GLU A 84 -4.38 -6.66 8.93
N TYR A 85 -5.46 -6.22 8.29
CA TYR A 85 -6.58 -5.52 8.91
C TYR A 85 -7.88 -6.24 8.63
N LEU A 86 -8.67 -6.48 9.68
CA LEU A 86 -10.01 -7.06 9.55
C LEU A 86 -11.00 -5.97 9.11
N ILE A 87 -11.58 -6.13 7.92
CA ILE A 87 -12.60 -5.24 7.38
C ILE A 87 -13.91 -5.50 8.13
N GLN A 88 -14.50 -4.44 8.69
CA GLN A 88 -15.72 -4.51 9.51
C GLN A 88 -16.99 -4.18 8.71
N ASN A 89 -16.85 -3.92 7.41
CA ASN A 89 -17.92 -3.54 6.47
C ASN A 89 -18.64 -2.22 6.79
N ASN A 90 -18.11 -1.43 7.74
CA ASN A 90 -18.54 -0.06 7.99
C ASN A 90 -17.70 0.95 7.18
N GLU A 91 -16.48 0.56 6.82
CA GLU A 91 -15.50 1.39 6.14
C GLU A 91 -16.00 1.77 4.75
N GLN A 92 -15.87 3.06 4.42
CA GLN A 92 -16.08 3.53 3.05
C GLN A 92 -14.88 3.20 2.18
N TYR A 93 -13.67 3.29 2.74
CA TYR A 93 -12.45 2.85 2.11
C TYR A 93 -11.45 2.34 3.14
N VAL A 94 -10.50 1.54 2.67
CA VAL A 94 -9.30 1.13 3.38
C VAL A 94 -8.10 1.34 2.46
N ARG A 95 -7.02 1.94 2.97
CA ARG A 95 -5.73 2.01 2.27
C ARG A 95 -4.60 1.70 3.24
N VAL A 96 -3.43 1.36 2.72
CA VAL A 96 -2.27 1.06 3.56
C VAL A 96 -1.13 2.05 3.33
N GLU A 97 -0.43 2.37 4.41
CA GLU A 97 0.85 3.06 4.41
C GLU A 97 1.94 2.16 5.01
N CYS A 98 2.99 1.88 4.25
CA CYS A 98 4.18 1.21 4.77
C CYS A 98 5.26 2.27 5.02
N VAL A 99 5.74 2.43 6.25
CA VAL A 99 6.65 3.53 6.65
C VAL A 99 7.99 2.97 7.11
N ASP A 100 9.08 3.25 6.40
CA ASP A 100 10.42 2.77 6.79
C ASP A 100 11.04 3.53 7.96
N THR A 101 12.22 3.08 8.38
CA THR A 101 13.00 3.67 9.49
C THR A 101 13.50 5.08 9.22
N SER A 102 13.51 5.53 7.95
CA SER A 102 13.90 6.88 7.54
C SER A 102 12.69 7.80 7.35
N GLY A 103 11.47 7.32 7.61
CA GLY A 103 10.22 8.07 7.44
C GLY A 103 9.73 8.14 6.00
N ARG A 104 10.31 7.37 5.07
CA ARG A 104 9.81 7.22 3.70
C ARG A 104 8.61 6.27 3.71
N VAL A 105 7.68 6.46 2.79
CA VAL A 105 6.36 5.86 2.82
C VAL A 105 5.99 5.29 1.46
N ALA A 106 5.35 4.12 1.47
CA ALA A 106 4.53 3.63 0.37
C ALA A 106 3.06 3.75 0.70
N TRP A 107 2.29 4.30 -0.24
CA TRP A 107 0.86 4.52 -0.15
C TRP A 107 0.15 3.68 -1.19
N SER A 108 -0.74 2.81 -0.76
CA SER A 108 -1.69 2.19 -1.69
C SER A 108 -2.77 3.18 -2.12
N ASN A 109 -3.37 2.90 -3.27
CA ASN A 109 -4.68 3.46 -3.59
C ASN A 109 -5.74 2.95 -2.58
N PRO A 110 -6.83 3.71 -2.37
CA PRO A 110 -7.94 3.25 -1.56
C PRO A 110 -8.64 2.07 -2.23
N ILE A 111 -8.93 1.05 -1.44
CA ILE A 111 -9.85 -0.03 -1.79
C ILE A 111 -11.19 0.28 -1.13
N TYR A 112 -12.27 0.05 -1.86
CA TYR A 112 -13.65 0.33 -1.42
C TYR A 112 -14.38 -1.00 -1.17
N PRO A 113 -14.38 -1.53 0.07
CA PRO A 113 -14.92 -2.87 0.34
C PRO A 113 -16.39 -3.04 -0.08
N LYS A 114 -17.19 -1.97 -0.04
CA LYS A 114 -18.61 -2.00 -0.40
C LYS A 114 -18.88 -2.12 -1.90
N SER A 115 -17.95 -1.73 -2.78
CA SER A 115 -18.10 -1.85 -4.23
C SER A 115 -17.38 -3.07 -4.81
N GLU A 116 -16.34 -3.57 -4.13
CA GLU A 116 -15.54 -4.73 -4.56
C GLU A 116 -16.15 -6.09 -4.12
N LEU A 117 -17.10 -6.08 -3.16
CA LEU A 117 -17.83 -7.26 -2.69
C LEU A 117 -19.22 -7.42 -3.35
N GLN A 118 -19.50 -6.68 -4.42
CA GLN A 118 -20.69 -6.84 -5.27
C GLN A 118 -20.36 -7.61 -6.55
#